data_AF-A0AAV0E198-F1
#
_entry.id   AF-A0AAV0E198-F1
#
_cell.length_a   1.000
_cell.length_b   1.000
_cell.length_c   1.000
_cell.angle_alpha   90.00
_cell.angle_beta   90.00
_cell.angle_gamma   90.00
#
_symmetry.space_group_name_H-M   'P 1'
#
loop_
_entity.id
_entity.type
_entity.pdbx_description
1 polymer ?
#
loop_
_entity_poly.entity_id
_entity_poly.type
_entity_poly.pdbx_seq_one_letter_code
_entity_poly.pdbx_strand_id
1 'polypeptide(L)'
;MVRRKVEVARIENATRRQVTFSKRRMGFLKKAHELSVLCDAQVALIIFSQKGKLYEFSNSSIDQVIERYRQRVKETRVNIEDSAQNIERLKQDTNMIAKRIELLQDAQRYIWT
;
A
#
# COMPACT_ATOMS: atom_id res chain seq x y z
N MET A 1 19.77 34.84 -2.65
CA MET A 1 18.56 34.74 -1.80
C MET A 1 18.76 33.62 -0.79
N VAL A 2 18.70 33.90 0.51
CA VAL A 2 18.89 32.89 1.57
C VAL A 2 17.66 31.99 1.67
N ARG A 3 17.86 30.66 1.74
CA ARG A 3 16.79 29.68 1.91
C ARG A 3 16.30 29.71 3.36
N ARG A 4 15.12 30.31 3.60
CA ARG A 4 14.48 30.27 4.92
C ARG A 4 13.82 28.91 5.16
N LYS A 5 13.88 28.42 6.40
CA LYS A 5 13.10 27.27 6.84
C LYS A 5 11.61 27.62 6.70
N VAL A 6 10.83 26.70 6.15
CA VAL A 6 9.38 26.87 5.96
C VAL A 6 8.70 25.71 6.66
N GLU A 7 7.63 26.00 7.37
CA GLU A 7 6.77 24.98 7.99
C GLU A 7 6.11 24.10 6.92
N VAL A 8 5.85 22.83 7.25
CA VAL A 8 5.13 21.90 6.37
C VAL A 8 3.62 22.08 6.60
N ALA A 9 3.11 23.19 6.11
CA ALA A 9 1.68 23.55 6.14
C ALA A 9 1.24 24.12 4.79
N ARG A 10 -0.08 24.28 4.60
CA ARG A 10 -0.62 24.92 3.39
C ARG A 10 -0.11 26.36 3.30
N ILE A 11 0.42 26.74 2.13
CA ILE A 11 0.83 28.12 1.87
C ILE A 11 -0.43 28.91 1.52
N GLU A 12 -0.86 29.83 2.39
CA GLU A 12 -2.12 30.57 2.19
C GLU A 12 -2.05 31.57 1.02
N ASN A 13 -0.93 32.30 0.90
CA ASN A 13 -0.75 33.23 -0.21
C ASN A 13 -0.70 32.50 -1.57
N ALA A 14 -1.64 32.79 -2.45
CA ALA A 14 -1.83 32.09 -3.73
C ALA A 14 -0.63 32.21 -4.67
N THR A 15 -0.03 33.40 -4.80
CA THR A 15 1.14 33.63 -5.65
C THR A 15 2.35 32.84 -5.15
N ARG A 16 2.62 32.89 -3.84
CA ARG A 16 3.70 32.10 -3.20
C ARG A 16 3.45 30.60 -3.35
N ARG A 17 2.20 30.16 -3.22
CA ARG A 17 1.81 28.76 -3.41
C ARG A 17 2.06 28.30 -4.85
N GLN A 18 1.69 29.09 -5.86
CA GLN A 18 1.91 28.77 -7.28
C GLN A 18 3.41 28.68 -7.64
N VAL A 19 4.20 29.64 -7.17
CA VAL A 19 5.66 29.63 -7.41
C VAL A 19 6.30 28.44 -6.69
N THR A 20 5.89 28.17 -5.45
CA THR A 20 6.41 27.04 -4.68
C THR A 20 6.02 25.71 -5.29
N PHE A 21 4.78 25.55 -5.73
CA PHE A 21 4.31 24.38 -6.47
C PHE A 21 5.19 24.13 -7.70
N SER A 22 5.42 25.16 -8.51
CA SER A 22 6.22 25.04 -9.73
C SER A 22 7.65 24.58 -9.43
N LYS A 23 8.30 25.19 -8.42
CA LYS A 23 9.67 24.84 -8.02
C LYS A 23 9.77 23.46 -7.38
N ARG A 24 8.86 23.13 -6.45
CA ARG A 24 8.85 21.83 -5.76
C ARG A 24 8.49 20.68 -6.71
N ARG A 25 7.51 20.88 -7.60
CA ARG A 25 7.15 19.91 -8.64
C ARG A 25 8.36 19.58 -9.52
N MET A 26 9.08 20.60 -9.99
CA MET A 26 10.29 20.40 -10.80
C MET A 26 11.39 19.66 -10.02
N GLY A 27 11.63 20.06 -8.76
CA GLY A 27 12.60 19.36 -7.91
C GLY A 27 12.22 17.90 -7.63
N PHE A 28 10.92 17.62 -7.46
CA PHE A 28 10.43 16.27 -7.23
C PHE A 28 10.55 15.40 -8.48
N LEU A 29 10.20 15.94 -9.66
CA LEU A 29 10.42 15.27 -10.94
C LEU A 29 11.89 14.90 -11.14
N LYS A 30 12.82 15.83 -10.86
CA LYS A 30 14.25 15.56 -10.94
C LYS A 30 14.66 14.41 -10.01
N LYS A 31 14.16 14.39 -8.78
CA LYS A 31 14.46 13.31 -7.81
C LYS A 31 13.87 11.96 -8.22
N ALA A 32 12.64 11.95 -8.74
CA ALA A 32 12.00 10.74 -9.26
C ALA A 32 12.79 10.16 -10.44
N HIS A 33 13.25 11.03 -11.35
CA HIS A 33 14.10 10.64 -12.47
C HIS A 33 15.46 10.10 -12.00
N GLU A 34 16.16 10.83 -11.12
CA GLU A 34 17.42 10.36 -10.52
C GLU A 34 17.27 8.96 -9.91
N LEU A 35 16.22 8.74 -9.12
CA LEU A 35 15.95 7.42 -8.51
C LEU A 35 15.70 6.33 -9.57
N SER A 36 14.91 6.63 -10.60
CA SER A 36 14.62 5.65 -11.66
C SER A 36 15.87 5.21 -12.40
N VAL A 37 16.80 6.14 -12.67
CA VAL A 37 18.04 5.84 -13.38
C VAL A 37 19.06 5.16 -12.47
N LEU A 38 19.27 5.67 -11.25
CA LEU A 38 20.31 5.16 -10.34
C LEU A 38 20.03 3.74 -9.85
N CYS A 39 18.75 3.37 -9.73
CA CYS A 39 18.34 2.10 -9.15
C CYS A 39 17.59 1.19 -10.11
N ASP A 40 17.55 1.54 -11.41
CA ASP A 40 16.75 0.84 -12.44
C ASP A 40 15.30 0.58 -11.97
N ALA A 41 14.71 1.59 -11.36
CA ALA A 41 13.40 1.48 -10.72
C ALA A 41 12.30 2.01 -11.66
N GLN A 42 11.20 1.27 -11.76
CA GLN A 42 9.97 1.79 -12.36
C GLN A 42 9.31 2.78 -11.40
N VAL A 43 9.29 4.05 -11.79
CA VAL A 43 8.72 5.15 -11.01
C VAL A 43 7.70 5.89 -11.86
N ALA A 44 6.53 6.17 -11.27
CA ALA A 44 5.51 7.04 -11.84
C ALA A 44 5.09 8.09 -10.80
N LEU A 45 4.80 9.31 -11.27
CA LEU A 45 4.36 10.44 -10.47
C LEU A 45 3.15 11.08 -11.13
N ILE A 46 2.07 11.24 -10.38
CA ILE A 46 0.81 11.88 -10.82
C ILE A 46 0.51 13.01 -9.86
N ILE A 47 0.35 14.23 -10.38
CA ILE A 47 0.09 15.43 -9.59
C ILE A 47 -1.08 16.20 -10.20
N PHE A 48 -2.15 16.38 -9.43
CA PHE A 48 -3.21 17.33 -9.75
C PHE A 48 -2.95 18.64 -9.00
N SER A 49 -2.90 19.74 -9.75
CA SER A 49 -2.85 21.07 -9.13
C SER A 49 -4.20 21.46 -8.53
N GLN A 50 -4.22 22.52 -7.72
CA GLN A 50 -5.45 23.08 -7.15
C GLN A 50 -6.49 23.46 -8.22
N LYS A 51 -6.06 23.73 -9.46
CA LYS A 51 -6.93 24.05 -10.60
C LYS A 51 -7.34 22.81 -11.41
N GLY A 52 -7.07 21.60 -10.92
CA GLY A 52 -7.36 20.34 -11.62
C GLY A 52 -6.40 19.98 -12.75
N LYS A 53 -5.42 20.85 -13.09
CA LYS A 53 -4.43 20.52 -14.13
C LYS A 53 -3.55 19.35 -13.70
N LEU A 54 -3.49 18.34 -14.57
CA LEU A 54 -2.65 17.15 -14.45
C LEU A 54 -1.21 17.47 -14.84
N TYR A 55 -0.28 16.96 -14.03
CA TYR A 55 1.14 16.89 -14.32
C TYR A 55 1.61 15.48 -13.98
N GLU A 56 2.26 14.84 -14.92
CA GLU A 56 2.69 13.45 -14.75
C GLU A 56 4.12 13.22 -15.23
N PHE A 57 4.70 12.13 -14.75
CA PHE A 57 6.00 11.63 -15.15
C PHE A 57 6.06 10.12 -14.95
N SER A 58 6.69 9.42 -15.88
CA SER A 58 7.07 8.02 -15.76
C SER A 58 8.39 7.81 -16.48
N ASN A 59 9.25 6.94 -15.95
CA ASN A 59 10.45 6.44 -16.66
C ASN A 59 10.07 5.51 -17.84
N SER A 60 8.84 4.97 -17.83
CA SER A 60 8.33 4.07 -18.86
C SER A 60 6.93 4.53 -19.29
N SER A 61 5.95 3.63 -19.36
CA SER A 61 4.54 3.99 -19.54
C SER A 61 3.86 4.16 -18.18
N ILE A 62 3.09 5.23 -18.00
CA ILE A 62 2.34 5.44 -16.77
C ILE A 62 1.24 4.39 -16.60
N ASP A 63 0.61 3.97 -17.70
CA ASP A 63 -0.42 2.94 -17.71
C ASP A 63 0.14 1.59 -17.26
N GLN A 64 1.35 1.24 -17.70
CA GLN A 64 2.01 0.00 -17.28
C GLN A 64 2.30 -0.01 -15.77
N VAL A 65 2.78 1.11 -15.21
CA VAL A 65 3.05 1.21 -13.77
C VAL A 65 1.74 1.14 -12.97
N ILE A 66 0.67 1.80 -13.43
CA ILE A 66 -0.65 1.74 -12.80
C ILE A 66 -1.22 0.32 -12.87
N GLU A 67 -1.10 -0.36 -14.01
CA GLU A 67 -1.62 -1.72 -14.16
C GLU A 67 -0.86 -2.71 -13.28
N ARG A 68 0.48 -2.61 -13.23
CA ARG A 68 1.31 -3.40 -12.32
C ARG A 68 0.91 -3.19 -10.85
N TYR A 69 0.62 -1.94 -10.46
CA TYR A 69 0.12 -1.63 -9.12
C TYR A 69 -1.24 -2.28 -8.86
N ARG A 70 -2.19 -2.16 -9.80
CA ARG A 70 -3.54 -2.75 -9.68
C ARG A 70 -3.49 -4.27 -9.52
N GLN A 71 -2.65 -4.95 -10.32
CA GLN A 71 -2.45 -6.39 -10.23
C GLN A 71 -1.94 -6.79 -8.84
N ARG A 72 -0.90 -6.10 -8.34
CA ARG A 72 -0.33 -6.39 -7.03
C ARG A 72 -1.30 -6.15 -5.88
N VAL A 73 -2.15 -5.12 -5.96
CA VAL A 73 -3.20 -4.86 -4.97
C VAL A 73 -4.26 -5.97 -5.00
N LYS A 74 -4.68 -6.43 -6.18
CA LYS A 74 -5.62 -7.55 -6.33
C LYS A 74 -5.06 -8.83 -5.73
N GLU A 75 -3.84 -9.23 -6.09
CA GLU A 75 -3.15 -10.40 -5.54
C GLU A 75 -3.05 -10.35 -4.01
N THR A 76 -2.70 -9.18 -3.47
CA THR A 76 -2.59 -9.00 -2.02
C THR A 76 -3.95 -9.19 -1.33
N ARG A 77 -5.05 -8.70 -1.94
CA ARG A 77 -6.40 -8.90 -1.40
C ARG A 77 -6.82 -10.37 -1.44
N VAL A 78 -6.60 -11.06 -2.55
CA VAL A 78 -6.89 -12.50 -2.69
C VAL A 78 -6.11 -13.30 -1.64
N ASN A 79 -4.82 -13.02 -1.47
CA ASN A 79 -4.01 -13.69 -0.45
C ASN A 79 -4.54 -13.47 0.98
N ILE A 80 -5.09 -12.29 1.29
CA ILE A 80 -5.68 -12.00 2.61
C ILE A 80 -6.97 -12.81 2.79
N GLU A 81 -7.83 -12.86 1.77
CA GLU A 81 -9.08 -13.61 1.80
C GLU A 81 -8.82 -15.13 1.93
N ASP A 82 -7.90 -15.67 1.15
CA ASP A 82 -7.48 -17.08 1.24
C ASP A 82 -6.87 -17.39 2.62
N SER A 83 -6.04 -16.50 3.14
CA SER A 83 -5.46 -16.66 4.48
C SER A 83 -6.54 -16.65 5.57
N ALA A 84 -7.54 -15.77 5.46
CA ALA A 84 -8.65 -15.70 6.39
C ALA A 84 -9.51 -16.97 6.35
N GLN A 85 -9.85 -17.45 5.14
CA GLN A 85 -10.58 -18.70 4.96
C GLN A 85 -9.81 -19.91 5.50
N ASN A 86 -8.50 -19.95 5.31
CA ASN A 86 -7.67 -21.04 5.80
C ASN A 86 -7.59 -21.04 7.34
N ILE A 87 -7.52 -19.86 7.97
CA ILE A 87 -7.59 -19.71 9.43
C ILE A 87 -8.97 -20.17 9.96
N GLU A 88 -10.06 -19.84 9.27
CA GLU A 88 -11.41 -20.27 9.63
C GLU A 88 -11.52 -21.81 9.63
N ARG A 89 -11.03 -22.45 8.56
CA ARG A 89 -11.01 -23.92 8.44
C ARG A 89 -10.18 -24.57 9.54
N LEU A 90 -8.98 -24.07 9.81
CA LEU A 90 -8.13 -24.58 10.88
C LEU A 90 -8.79 -24.46 12.26
N LYS A 91 -9.53 -23.39 12.52
CA LYS A 91 -10.32 -23.24 13.77
C LYS A 91 -11.42 -24.29 13.87
N GLN A 92 -12.13 -24.56 12.77
CA GLN A 92 -13.17 -25.59 12.74
C GLN A 92 -12.60 -26.99 13.00
N ASP A 93 -11.49 -27.33 12.34
CA ASP A 93 -10.81 -28.62 12.53
C ASP A 93 -10.32 -28.78 13.97
N THR A 94 -9.73 -27.74 14.56
CA THR A 94 -9.27 -27.74 15.95
C THR A 94 -10.43 -27.97 16.92
N ASN A 95 -11.58 -27.33 16.68
CA ASN A 95 -12.77 -27.49 17.51
C ASN A 95 -13.36 -28.92 17.40
N MET A 96 -13.36 -29.49 16.20
CA MET A 96 -13.81 -30.88 15.98
C MET A 96 -12.92 -31.89 16.71
N ILE A 97 -11.59 -31.69 16.65
CA ILE A 97 -10.62 -32.54 17.35
C ILE A 97 -10.80 -32.41 18.87
N ALA A 98 -10.94 -31.19 19.39
CA ALA A 98 -11.18 -30.96 20.81
C ALA A 98 -12.42 -31.71 21.32
N LYS A 99 -13.53 -31.66 20.57
CA LYS A 99 -14.76 -32.41 20.88
C LYS A 99 -14.55 -33.92 20.90
N ARG A 100 -13.77 -34.46 19.95
CA ARG A 100 -13.45 -35.89 19.92
C ARG A 100 -12.60 -36.31 21.11
N ILE A 101 -11.64 -35.49 21.52
CA ILE A 101 -10.81 -35.73 22.71
C ILE A 101 -11.70 -35.78 23.96
N GLU A 102 -12.62 -34.84 24.11
CA GLU A 102 -13.54 -34.79 25.25
C GLU A 102 -14.42 -36.06 25.34
N LEU A 103 -15.00 -36.49 24.22
CA LEU A 103 -15.78 -37.73 24.17
C LEU A 103 -14.96 -38.98 24.54
N LEU A 104 -13.71 -39.05 24.08
CA LEU A 104 -12.83 -40.18 24.41
C LEU A 104 -12.43 -40.17 25.88
N GLN A 105 -12.19 -38.99 26.47
CA GLN A 105 -11.88 -38.84 27.88
C GLN A 105 -13.07 -39.22 28.77
N ASP A 106 -14.28 -38.82 28.38
CA ASP A 106 -15.50 -39.22 29.08
C ASP A 106 -15.75 -40.72 28.98
N ALA A 107 -15.62 -41.31 27.78
CA ALA A 107 -15.73 -42.75 27.59
C ALA A 107 -14.71 -43.53 28.43
N GLN A 108 -13.46 -43.05 28.53
CA GLN A 108 -12.48 -43.61 29.44
C GLN A 108 -12.95 -43.51 30.90
N ARG A 109 -13.44 -42.35 31.36
CA ARG A 109 -13.96 -42.20 32.74
C ARG A 109 -15.04 -43.23 33.09
N TYR A 110 -15.95 -43.53 32.18
CA TYR A 110 -17.00 -44.54 32.37
C TYR A 110 -16.47 -45.98 32.46
N ILE A 111 -15.31 -46.28 31.87
CA ILE A 111 -14.70 -47.62 31.89
C ILE A 111 -13.90 -47.85 33.20
N TRP A 112 -13.39 -46.78 33.82
CA TRP A 112 -12.57 -46.85 35.05
C TRP A 112 -13.36 -46.63 36.35
N THR A 113 -14.69 -46.62 36.28
CA THR A 113 -15.64 -46.60 37.42
C THR A 113 -16.50 -47.84 37.43
#